data_AF-A0A3N5V4V2-F1
#
_entry.id   AF-A0A3N5V4V2-F1
#
_cell.length_a   1.000
_cell.length_b   1.000
_cell.length_c   1.000
_cell.angle_alpha   90.00
_cell.angle_beta   90.00
_cell.angle_gamma   90.00
#
_symmetry.space_group_name_H-M   'P 1'
#
loop_
_entity.id
_entity.type
_entity.pdbx_description
1 polymer ?
#
loop_
_entity_poly.entity_id
_entity_poly.type
_entity_poly.pdbx_seq_one_letter_code
_entity_poly.pdbx_strand_id
1 'polypeptide(L)'
;MTEVEWVQLERNRSGGFTLIEVVIALGLLSLLLLAALGLSSVVDKSNVTISDRVEAEHSGQATLDYIVRELQMASAFYFAQATTTSIGYRRTFNAQNTYWRLSVGANQRLYRTEFTGSDFATVKNSDVISDGITALNLEYSVDGTAATKVVPPDMDPKLFYVILVNFSVTCRSSTVALKSAVSTLNIKGQEDTDINTGLGTGEVI
;
A
#
# COMPACT_ATOMS: atom_id res chain seq x y z
N MET A 1 2.41 48.64 89.83
CA MET A 1 1.40 48.58 88.76
C MET A 1 2.00 49.29 87.56
N THR A 2 2.62 48.55 86.63
CA THR A 2 2.97 48.97 85.26
C THR A 2 3.57 47.77 84.51
N GLU A 3 2.87 47.40 83.45
CA GLU A 3 3.29 46.75 82.20
C GLU A 3 4.15 45.49 82.25
N VAL A 4 3.41 44.39 82.18
CA VAL A 4 3.82 43.19 81.45
C VAL A 4 3.40 43.40 80.00
N GLU A 5 4.35 43.46 79.06
CA GLU A 5 4.05 43.13 77.66
C GLU A 5 5.08 42.13 77.14
N TRP A 6 4.54 40.98 76.80
CA TRP A 6 5.25 39.75 76.49
C TRP A 6 5.88 39.88 75.11
N VAL A 7 7.20 39.74 75.06
CA VAL A 7 7.91 39.41 73.83
C VAL A 7 7.31 38.10 73.29
N GLN A 8 6.47 38.21 72.27
CA GLN A 8 6.03 37.07 71.46
C GLN A 8 7.24 36.55 70.70
N LEU A 9 8.01 35.67 71.35
CA LEU A 9 8.90 34.75 70.67
C LEU A 9 8.01 33.80 69.88
N GLU A 10 7.74 34.15 68.62
CA GLU A 10 7.32 33.19 67.59
C GLU A 10 8.34 32.04 67.62
N ARG A 11 8.00 30.99 68.35
CA ARG A 11 8.64 29.68 68.21
C ARG A 11 8.31 29.22 66.80
N ASN A 12 9.17 29.59 65.86
CA ASN A 12 9.41 28.81 64.66
C ASN A 12 9.77 27.40 65.14
N ARG A 13 8.76 26.55 65.30
CA ARG A 13 8.93 25.12 65.43
C ARG A 13 9.55 24.68 64.11
N SER A 14 10.88 24.68 64.05
CA SER A 14 11.64 23.97 63.04
C SER A 14 11.35 22.49 63.26
N GLY A 15 10.21 22.02 62.75
CA GLY A 15 9.86 20.62 62.73
C GLY A 15 10.88 19.91 61.87
N GLY A 16 11.85 19.25 62.50
CA GLY A 16 12.77 18.36 61.81
C GLY A 16 11.96 17.23 61.19
N PHE A 17 12.19 16.97 59.90
CA PHE A 17 11.58 15.85 59.20
C PHE A 17 11.90 14.56 59.94
N THR A 18 10.88 13.76 60.24
CA THR A 18 11.09 12.45 60.85
C THR A 18 11.68 11.49 59.82
N LEU A 19 12.60 10.61 60.23
CA LEU A 19 13.22 9.61 59.34
C LEU A 19 12.16 8.82 58.55
N ILE A 20 11.02 8.53 59.19
CA ILE A 20 9.94 7.76 58.59
C ILE A 20 9.23 8.50 57.45
N GLU A 21 9.05 9.82 57.55
CA GLU A 21 8.50 10.63 56.44
C GLU A 21 9.42 10.61 55.23
N VAL A 22 10.74 10.66 55.44
CA VAL A 22 11.71 10.60 54.33
C VAL A 22 11.65 9.24 53.64
N VAL A 23 11.54 8.15 54.39
CA VAL A 23 11.41 6.78 53.83
C VAL A 23 10.10 6.64 53.03
N ILE A 24 8.98 7.14 53.56
CA ILE A 24 7.69 7.12 52.86
C ILE A 24 7.76 7.96 51.58
N ALA A 25 8.35 9.16 51.64
CA ALA A 25 8.50 10.04 50.48
C ALA A 25 9.36 9.39 49.38
N LEU A 26 10.46 8.73 49.74
CA LEU A 26 11.30 8.00 48.78
C LEU A 26 10.57 6.79 48.17
N GLY A 27 9.79 6.06 48.97
CA GLY A 27 8.95 4.98 48.48
C GLY A 27 7.94 5.46 47.44
N LEU A 28 7.20 6.53 47.75
CA LEU A 28 6.25 7.15 46.83
C LEU A 28 6.92 7.71 45.58
N LEU A 29 8.09 8.34 45.71
CA LEU A 29 8.87 8.83 44.58
C LEU A 29 9.30 7.69 43.65
N SER A 30 9.76 6.55 44.20
CA SER A 30 10.15 5.40 43.39
C SER A 30 8.98 4.81 42.60
N LEU A 31 7.79 4.75 43.19
CA LEU A 31 6.57 4.30 42.52
C LEU A 31 6.15 5.26 41.40
N LEU A 32 6.25 6.57 41.64
CA LEU A 32 5.99 7.60 40.63
C LEU A 32 6.96 7.50 39.44
N LEU A 33 8.24 7.29 39.71
CA LEU A 33 9.24 7.11 38.66
C LEU A 33 8.98 5.83 37.84
N LEU A 34 8.63 4.72 38.48
CA LEU A 34 8.25 3.49 37.77
C LEU A 34 7.02 3.70 36.87
N ALA A 35 6.01 4.40 37.37
CA ALA A 35 4.81 4.72 36.61
C ALA A 35 5.14 5.61 35.40
N ALA A 36 5.99 6.63 35.58
CA ALA A 36 6.43 7.52 34.50
C ALA A 36 7.23 6.76 33.42
N LEU A 37 8.13 5.85 33.79
CA LEU A 37 8.87 5.01 32.86
C LEU A 37 7.94 4.06 32.08
N GLY A 38 6.96 3.47 32.76
CA GLY A 38 5.93 2.64 32.13
C GLY A 38 5.15 3.40 31.06
N LEU A 39 4.69 4.62 31.38
CA LEU A 39 4.00 5.51 30.45
C LEU A 39 4.86 5.89 29.24
N SER A 40 6.14 6.25 29.45
CA SER A 40 7.06 6.58 28.36
C SER A 40 7.17 5.43 27.35
N SER A 41 7.30 4.19 27.83
CA SER A 41 7.44 3.02 26.94
C SER A 41 6.21 2.79 26.04
N VAL A 42 5.02 3.15 26.52
CA VAL A 42 3.77 3.03 25.75
C VAL A 42 3.70 4.14 24.69
N VAL A 43 4.08 5.36 25.06
CA VAL A 43 4.11 6.51 24.13
C VAL A 43 5.11 6.27 23.00
N ASP A 44 6.31 5.76 23.30
CA ASP A 44 7.33 5.48 22.29
C ASP A 44 6.86 4.42 21.29
N LYS A 45 6.26 3.32 21.79
CA LYS A 45 5.67 2.29 20.92
C LYS A 45 4.54 2.84 20.05
N SER A 46 3.67 3.65 20.64
CA SER A 46 2.56 4.28 19.91
C SER A 46 3.07 5.18 18.79
N ASN A 47 4.10 5.99 19.05
CA ASN A 47 4.69 6.87 18.06
C ASN A 47 5.33 6.10 16.90
N VAL A 48 6.02 4.99 17.19
CA VAL A 48 6.58 4.10 16.16
C VAL A 48 5.47 3.50 15.29
N THR A 49 4.40 2.98 15.89
CA THR A 49 3.27 2.42 15.13
C THR A 49 2.57 3.47 14.25
N ILE A 50 2.39 4.69 14.76
CA ILE A 50 1.79 5.78 13.97
C ILE A 50 2.71 6.14 12.80
N SER A 51 4.02 6.26 13.04
CA SER A 51 5.00 6.55 11.98
C SER A 51 5.01 5.46 10.91
N ASP A 52 5.08 4.19 11.30
CA ASP A 52 5.06 3.04 10.38
C ASP A 52 3.76 3.04 9.54
N ARG A 53 2.63 3.40 10.14
CA ARG A 53 1.34 3.49 9.44
C ARG A 53 1.30 4.62 8.41
N VAL A 54 1.79 5.81 8.78
CA VAL A 54 1.87 6.96 7.84
C VAL A 54 2.80 6.64 6.68
N GLU A 55 3.93 5.99 6.94
CA GLU A 55 4.87 5.55 5.90
C GLU A 55 4.20 4.53 4.96
N ALA A 56 3.52 3.51 5.50
CA ALA A 56 2.78 2.54 4.70
C ALA A 56 1.68 3.20 3.85
N GLU A 57 0.98 4.20 4.39
CA GLU A 57 -0.05 4.94 3.69
C GLU A 57 0.52 5.79 2.54
N HIS A 58 1.60 6.55 2.77
CA HIS A 58 2.25 7.34 1.73
C HIS A 58 2.86 6.46 0.63
N SER A 59 3.56 5.38 1.02
CA SER A 59 4.13 4.42 0.08
C SER A 59 3.02 3.74 -0.76
N GLY A 60 1.93 3.36 -0.08
CA GLY A 60 0.76 2.82 -0.75
C GLY A 60 0.12 3.81 -1.71
N GLN A 61 -0.11 5.07 -1.32
CA GLN A 61 -0.67 6.07 -2.23
C GLN A 61 0.21 6.29 -3.46
N ALA A 62 1.53 6.41 -3.29
CA ALA A 62 2.45 6.55 -4.41
C ALA A 62 2.44 5.33 -5.35
N THR A 63 2.36 4.12 -4.78
CA THR A 63 2.25 2.87 -5.54
C THR A 63 0.93 2.80 -6.30
N LEU A 64 -0.17 3.24 -5.68
CA LEU A 64 -1.48 3.29 -6.29
C LEU A 64 -1.46 4.23 -7.49
N ASP A 65 -1.00 5.46 -7.31
CA ASP A 65 -0.91 6.46 -8.36
C ASP A 65 -0.04 5.98 -9.52
N TYR A 66 1.06 5.28 -9.22
CA TYR A 66 1.87 4.62 -10.23
C TYR A 66 1.07 3.59 -11.03
N ILE A 67 0.38 2.65 -10.37
CA ILE A 67 -0.43 1.63 -11.05
C ILE A 67 -1.52 2.29 -11.89
N VAL A 68 -2.25 3.25 -11.35
CA VAL A 68 -3.33 3.96 -12.06
C VAL A 68 -2.80 4.60 -13.33
N ARG A 69 -1.72 5.37 -13.23
CA ARG A 69 -1.08 5.99 -14.39
C ARG A 69 -0.60 4.94 -15.38
N GLU A 70 -0.02 3.84 -14.91
CA GLU A 70 0.49 2.81 -15.80
C GLU A 70 -0.63 2.15 -16.61
N LEU A 71 -1.77 1.87 -15.97
CA LEU A 71 -2.96 1.28 -16.59
C LEU A 71 -3.69 2.26 -17.52
N GLN A 72 -3.71 3.56 -17.20
CA GLN A 72 -4.26 4.59 -18.10
C GLN A 72 -3.49 4.72 -19.40
N MET A 73 -2.19 4.39 -19.39
CA MET A 73 -1.34 4.38 -20.59
C MET A 73 -1.45 3.08 -21.41
N ALA A 74 -2.20 2.09 -20.94
CA ALA A 74 -2.37 0.83 -21.67
C ALA A 74 -3.29 1.01 -22.87
N SER A 75 -2.89 0.45 -24.02
CA SER A 75 -3.72 0.36 -25.22
C SER A 75 -4.57 -0.91 -25.27
N ALA A 76 -4.16 -1.96 -24.55
CA ALA A 76 -4.90 -3.20 -24.38
C ALA A 76 -4.48 -3.91 -23.08
N PHE A 77 -5.36 -4.74 -22.53
CA PHE A 77 -5.09 -5.55 -21.34
C PHE A 77 -5.06 -7.03 -21.71
N TYR A 78 -4.19 -7.78 -21.03
CA TYR A 78 -4.04 -9.22 -21.19
C TYR A 78 -3.95 -9.85 -19.82
N PHE A 79 -4.75 -10.88 -19.58
CA PHE A 79 -4.76 -11.57 -18.30
C PHE A 79 -4.18 -12.95 -18.52
N ALA A 80 -2.90 -13.07 -18.20
CA ALA A 80 -2.20 -14.34 -18.30
C ALA A 80 -2.69 -15.28 -17.19
N GLN A 81 -3.66 -16.13 -17.53
CA GLN A 81 -4.26 -17.12 -16.65
C GLN A 81 -5.00 -16.52 -15.45
N ALA A 82 -5.88 -17.32 -14.83
CA ALA A 82 -6.81 -16.91 -13.76
C ALA A 82 -6.11 -16.57 -12.43
N THR A 83 -5.13 -15.67 -12.46
CA THR A 83 -4.43 -15.16 -11.28
C THR A 83 -4.91 -13.75 -11.00
N THR A 84 -5.36 -13.49 -9.78
CA THR A 84 -5.82 -12.17 -9.35
C THR A 84 -4.68 -11.21 -9.02
N THR A 85 -3.43 -11.70 -9.04
CA THR A 85 -2.22 -11.05 -8.53
C THR A 85 -1.33 -10.44 -9.61
N SER A 86 -1.74 -10.52 -10.88
CA SER A 86 -1.02 -9.90 -11.98
C SER A 86 -1.96 -9.35 -13.06
N ILE A 87 -1.51 -8.28 -13.72
CA ILE A 87 -2.17 -7.71 -14.89
C ILE A 87 -1.13 -7.50 -15.98
N GLY A 88 -1.37 -8.12 -17.13
CA GLY A 88 -0.65 -7.84 -18.35
C GLY A 88 -1.32 -6.70 -19.11
N TYR A 89 -0.54 -5.90 -19.80
CA TYR A 89 -1.04 -4.85 -20.68
C TYR A 89 -0.04 -4.56 -21.80
N ARG A 90 -0.56 -4.00 -22.88
CA ARG A 90 0.23 -3.48 -24.00
C ARG A 90 0.24 -1.97 -23.97
N ARG A 91 1.38 -1.39 -24.33
CA ARG A 91 1.52 0.03 -24.65
C ARG A 91 1.91 0.17 -26.09
N THR A 92 1.29 1.12 -26.77
CA THR A 92 1.61 1.46 -28.15
C THR A 92 2.20 2.87 -28.16
N PHE A 93 3.49 2.96 -28.50
CA PHE A 93 4.21 4.24 -28.62
C PHE A 93 4.94 4.26 -29.96
N ASN A 94 4.73 5.29 -30.79
CA ASN A 94 5.33 5.40 -32.13
C ASN A 94 5.16 4.13 -32.99
N ALA A 95 3.96 3.55 -33.03
CA ALA A 95 3.64 2.29 -33.71
C ALA A 95 4.39 1.04 -33.21
N GLN A 96 5.16 1.14 -32.12
CA GLN A 96 5.78 0.00 -31.47
C GLN A 96 4.92 -0.48 -30.30
N ASN A 97 4.66 -1.79 -30.29
CA ASN A 97 3.97 -2.46 -29.20
C ASN A 97 4.98 -2.99 -28.19
N THR A 98 4.81 -2.58 -26.93
CA THR A 98 5.57 -3.12 -25.80
C THR A 98 4.61 -3.79 -24.83
N TYR A 99 5.00 -4.95 -24.31
CA TYR A 99 4.18 -5.78 -23.45
C TYR A 99 4.73 -5.76 -22.04
N TRP A 100 3.85 -5.48 -21.09
CA TRP A 100 4.22 -5.24 -19.70
C TRP A 100 3.31 -6.04 -18.78
N ARG A 101 3.84 -6.44 -17.63
CA ARG A 101 3.06 -7.05 -16.55
C ARG A 101 3.36 -6.35 -15.25
N LEU A 102 2.31 -6.01 -14.51
CA LEU A 102 2.41 -5.70 -13.09
C LEU A 102 2.08 -6.97 -12.30
N SER A 103 2.93 -7.33 -11.34
CA SER A 103 2.72 -8.53 -10.52
C SER A 103 3.31 -8.39 -9.14
N VAL A 104 2.66 -8.99 -8.15
CA VAL A 104 3.22 -9.12 -6.80
C VAL A 104 3.98 -10.44 -6.70
N GLY A 105 5.29 -10.37 -6.43
CA GLY A 105 6.13 -11.54 -6.22
C GLY A 105 6.06 -12.07 -4.79
N ALA A 106 6.60 -13.27 -4.56
CA ALA A 106 6.65 -13.90 -3.23
C ALA A 106 7.38 -13.06 -2.16
N ASN A 107 8.24 -12.15 -2.59
CA ASN A 107 9.01 -11.24 -1.73
C ASN A 107 8.22 -9.99 -1.28
N GLN A 108 6.88 -9.98 -1.45
CA GLN A 108 6.02 -8.83 -1.13
C GLN A 108 6.46 -7.55 -1.85
N ARG A 109 6.79 -7.70 -3.14
CA ARG A 109 7.26 -6.62 -4.00
C ARG A 109 6.36 -6.51 -5.21
N LEU A 110 6.03 -5.28 -5.60
CA LEU A 110 5.40 -5.01 -6.87
C LEU A 110 6.48 -4.90 -7.94
N TYR A 111 6.38 -5.76 -8.94
CA TYR A 111 7.25 -5.78 -10.11
C TYR A 111 6.52 -5.20 -11.31
N ARG A 112 7.27 -4.48 -12.15
CA ARG A 112 6.89 -4.19 -13.54
C ARG A 112 7.86 -4.93 -14.46
N THR A 113 7.34 -5.86 -15.24
CA THR A 113 8.16 -6.72 -16.11
C THR A 113 7.80 -6.47 -17.58
N GLU A 114 8.80 -6.21 -18.41
CA GLU A 114 8.69 -6.07 -19.87
C GLU A 114 8.89 -7.44 -20.55
N PHE A 115 8.12 -7.70 -21.61
CA PHE A 115 8.17 -8.95 -22.38
C PHE A 115 8.30 -8.72 -23.87
N THR A 116 8.94 -9.69 -24.54
CA THR A 116 9.05 -9.76 -26.00
C THR A 116 7.83 -10.48 -26.58
N GLY A 117 6.64 -9.92 -26.45
CA GLY A 117 5.41 -10.48 -27.02
C GLY A 117 4.22 -10.54 -26.06
N SER A 118 3.03 -10.75 -26.62
CA SER A 118 1.76 -10.82 -25.89
C SER A 118 1.53 -12.12 -25.13
N ASP A 119 2.35 -13.15 -25.36
CA ASP A 119 2.32 -14.42 -24.64
C ASP A 119 3.00 -14.34 -23.26
N PHE A 120 3.76 -13.27 -23.02
CA PHE A 120 4.56 -13.05 -21.83
C PHE A 120 5.53 -14.22 -21.53
N ALA A 121 6.05 -14.89 -22.56
CA ALA A 121 6.94 -16.04 -22.39
C ALA A 121 8.39 -15.60 -22.10
N THR A 122 8.85 -14.52 -22.74
CA THR A 122 10.24 -14.07 -22.66
C THR A 122 10.34 -12.72 -21.93
N VAL A 123 10.95 -12.72 -20.76
CA VAL A 123 11.23 -11.50 -19.98
C VAL A 123 12.38 -10.73 -20.63
N LYS A 124 12.15 -9.44 -20.91
CA LYS A 124 13.15 -8.50 -21.43
C LYS A 124 13.76 -7.66 -20.32
N ASN A 125 12.93 -7.13 -19.43
CA ASN A 125 13.37 -6.35 -18.26
C ASN A 125 12.40 -6.57 -17.08
N SER A 126 12.87 -6.36 -15.86
CA SER A 126 12.02 -6.41 -14.66
C SER A 126 12.49 -5.40 -13.62
N ASP A 127 11.60 -4.45 -13.31
CA ASP A 127 11.85 -3.37 -12.35
C ASP A 127 11.05 -3.62 -11.07
N VAL A 128 11.66 -3.35 -9.90
CA VAL A 128 10.93 -3.27 -8.63
C VAL A 128 10.34 -1.87 -8.50
N ILE A 129 9.02 -1.79 -8.34
CA ILE A 129 8.29 -0.52 -8.22
C ILE A 129 8.10 -0.14 -6.76
N SER A 130 7.67 -1.09 -5.94
CA SER A 130 7.46 -0.88 -4.51
C SER A 130 7.74 -2.14 -3.71
N ASP A 131 8.22 -1.93 -2.50
CA ASP A 131 8.34 -2.92 -1.44
C ASP A 131 7.06 -2.98 -0.57
N GLY A 132 6.94 -4.03 0.24
CA GLY A 132 5.87 -4.20 1.22
C GLY A 132 4.48 -4.50 0.64
N ILE A 133 4.35 -4.72 -0.67
CA ILE A 133 3.07 -5.02 -1.30
C ILE A 133 2.75 -6.50 -1.10
N THR A 134 1.77 -6.80 -0.25
CA THR A 134 1.46 -8.19 0.16
C THR A 134 0.39 -8.86 -0.68
N ALA A 135 -0.47 -8.08 -1.30
CA ALA A 135 -1.52 -8.57 -2.18
C ALA A 135 -1.84 -7.53 -3.24
N LEU A 136 -2.06 -7.98 -4.46
CA LEU A 136 -2.71 -7.23 -5.53
C LEU A 136 -3.94 -8.05 -5.92
N ASN A 137 -5.11 -7.40 -5.87
CA ASN A 137 -6.38 -8.00 -6.24
C ASN A 137 -7.04 -7.11 -7.28
N LEU A 138 -7.22 -7.71 -8.45
CA LEU A 138 -7.81 -7.05 -9.59
C LEU A 138 -9.23 -7.59 -9.75
N GLU A 139 -10.20 -6.68 -9.77
CA GLU A 139 -11.58 -7.01 -10.11
C GLU A 139 -11.94 -6.20 -11.35
N TYR A 140 -12.76 -6.75 -12.23
CA TYR A 140 -13.19 -6.07 -13.43
C TYR A 140 -14.70 -6.11 -13.55
N SER A 141 -15.29 -5.02 -14.04
CA SER A 141 -16.71 -4.91 -14.36
C SER A 141 -16.87 -4.54 -15.82
N VAL A 142 -17.80 -5.19 -16.50
CA VAL A 142 -18.14 -4.95 -17.90
C VAL A 142 -19.52 -4.32 -17.95
N ASP A 143 -19.64 -3.13 -18.55
CA ASP A 143 -20.94 -2.47 -18.77
C ASP A 143 -21.87 -2.38 -17.53
N GLY A 144 -21.27 -2.18 -16.35
CA GLY A 144 -22.03 -2.04 -15.09
C GLY A 144 -22.55 -3.35 -14.50
N THR A 145 -22.16 -4.52 -15.04
CA THR A 145 -22.37 -5.80 -14.36
C THR A 145 -21.47 -5.95 -13.13
N ALA A 146 -21.89 -6.76 -12.16
CA ALA A 146 -21.15 -6.98 -10.93
C ALA A 146 -19.70 -7.40 -11.22
N ALA A 147 -18.74 -6.86 -10.47
CA ALA A 147 -17.33 -7.14 -10.70
C ALA A 147 -17.05 -8.64 -10.54
N THR A 148 -16.52 -9.26 -11.58
CA THR A 148 -16.10 -10.66 -11.56
C THR A 148 -14.58 -10.74 -11.29
N LYS A 149 -14.14 -11.82 -10.65
CA LYS A 149 -12.72 -12.01 -10.27
C LYS A 149 -11.87 -12.68 -11.36
N VAL A 150 -12.47 -13.19 -12.42
CA VAL A 150 -11.79 -13.98 -13.46
C VAL A 150 -11.98 -13.34 -14.81
N VAL A 151 -10.98 -12.57 -15.27
CA VAL A 151 -11.07 -11.89 -16.56
C VAL A 151 -11.10 -12.92 -17.70
N PRO A 152 -12.01 -12.78 -18.68
CA PRO A 152 -11.97 -13.61 -19.89
C PRO A 152 -10.63 -13.43 -20.60
N PRO A 153 -10.01 -14.50 -21.13
CA PRO A 153 -8.72 -14.42 -21.79
C PRO A 153 -8.70 -13.43 -22.98
N ASP A 154 -9.87 -13.17 -23.56
CA ASP A 154 -10.08 -12.20 -24.64
C ASP A 154 -11.09 -11.13 -24.19
N MET A 155 -10.60 -9.95 -23.80
CA MET A 155 -11.45 -8.78 -23.60
C MET A 155 -11.90 -8.26 -24.96
N ASP A 156 -13.22 -8.19 -25.18
CA ASP A 156 -13.78 -7.59 -26.40
C ASP A 156 -13.44 -6.09 -26.39
N PRO A 157 -12.67 -5.59 -27.38
CA PRO A 157 -12.30 -4.17 -27.43
C PRO A 157 -13.53 -3.24 -27.45
N LYS A 158 -14.72 -3.73 -27.81
CA LYS A 158 -15.94 -2.91 -27.88
C LYS A 158 -16.61 -2.64 -26.54
N LEU A 159 -16.21 -3.32 -25.46
CA LEU A 159 -16.87 -3.22 -24.16
C LEU A 159 -16.15 -2.24 -23.21
N PHE A 160 -16.90 -1.62 -22.31
CA PHE A 160 -16.32 -0.75 -21.29
C PHE A 160 -15.91 -1.58 -20.07
N TYR A 161 -14.63 -1.48 -19.70
CA TYR A 161 -14.07 -2.16 -18.54
C TYR A 161 -13.73 -1.17 -17.43
N VAL A 162 -14.23 -1.44 -16.23
CA VAL A 162 -13.75 -0.80 -15.01
C VAL A 162 -12.84 -1.77 -14.30
N ILE A 163 -11.58 -1.40 -14.08
CA ILE A 163 -10.61 -2.20 -13.34
C ILE A 163 -10.52 -1.64 -11.92
N LEU A 164 -11.00 -2.42 -10.95
CA LEU A 164 -10.84 -2.14 -9.54
C LEU A 164 -9.51 -2.74 -9.07
N VAL A 165 -8.63 -1.88 -8.59
CA VAL A 165 -7.34 -2.26 -8.03
C VAL A 165 -7.44 -2.18 -6.51
N ASN A 166 -7.36 -3.32 -5.85
CA ASN A 166 -7.27 -3.41 -4.40
C ASN A 166 -5.89 -3.97 -4.05
N PHE A 167 -5.15 -3.34 -3.16
CA PHE A 167 -3.88 -3.88 -2.69
C PHE A 167 -3.59 -3.50 -1.25
N SER A 168 -2.67 -4.24 -0.65
CA SER A 168 -2.27 -4.02 0.74
C SER A 168 -0.77 -3.76 0.82
N VAL A 169 -0.39 -2.75 1.59
CA VAL A 169 1.01 -2.40 1.88
C VAL A 169 1.29 -2.66 3.34
N THR A 170 2.39 -3.34 3.61
CA THR A 170 2.88 -3.61 4.96
C THR A 170 4.22 -2.93 5.16
N CYS A 171 4.30 -2.03 6.15
CA CYS A 171 5.56 -1.50 6.66
C CYS A 171 5.76 -2.01 8.09
N ARG A 172 6.81 -2.82 8.31
CA ARG A 172 7.13 -3.48 9.58
C ARG A 172 5.91 -4.16 10.24
N SER A 173 5.25 -3.43 11.15
CA SER A 173 4.16 -3.92 11.99
C SER A 173 2.77 -3.45 11.55
N SER A 174 2.70 -2.55 10.56
CA SER A 174 1.46 -1.93 10.11
C SER A 174 1.11 -2.36 8.69
N THR A 175 -0.13 -2.81 8.48
CA THR A 175 -0.68 -3.11 7.16
C THR A 175 -1.82 -2.16 6.84
N VAL A 176 -1.74 -1.50 5.69
CA VAL A 176 -2.75 -0.59 5.16
C VAL A 176 -3.33 -1.18 3.88
N ALA A 177 -4.65 -1.34 3.84
CA ALA A 177 -5.37 -1.74 2.63
C ALA A 177 -5.83 -0.49 1.88
N LEU A 178 -5.53 -0.43 0.59
CA LEU A 178 -5.91 0.66 -0.30
C LEU A 178 -6.76 0.12 -1.45
N LYS A 179 -7.71 0.94 -1.89
CA LYS A 179 -8.63 0.63 -2.98
C LYS A 179 -8.72 1.82 -3.93
N SER A 180 -8.62 1.54 -5.22
CA SER A 180 -8.90 2.52 -6.27
C SER A 180 -9.65 1.87 -7.43
N ALA A 181 -10.47 2.67 -8.09
CA ALA A 181 -11.14 2.31 -9.32
C ALA A 181 -10.42 3.02 -10.47
N VAL A 182 -9.91 2.25 -11.42
CA VAL A 182 -9.43 2.76 -12.70
C VAL A 182 -10.52 2.50 -13.73
N SER A 183 -11.27 3.54 -14.08
CA SER A 183 -12.11 3.50 -15.28
C SER A 183 -11.21 3.69 -16.48
N THR A 184 -10.96 2.63 -17.26
CA THR A 184 -10.26 2.79 -18.53
C THR A 184 -11.24 3.13 -19.64
N LEU A 185 -10.84 4.15 -20.40
CA LEU A 185 -11.54 4.79 -21.49
C LEU A 185 -11.73 3.80 -22.66
N ASN A 186 -12.90 3.87 -23.28
CA ASN A 186 -13.32 3.19 -24.52
C ASN A 186 -12.13 2.83 -25.42
N ILE A 187 -11.81 1.52 -25.51
CA ILE A 187 -10.89 0.99 -26.50
C ILE A 187 -11.66 1.07 -27.83
N LYS A 188 -11.77 2.27 -28.41
CA LYS A 188 -12.36 2.40 -29.75
C LYS A 188 -11.57 1.47 -30.66
N GLY A 189 -12.22 0.38 -31.07
CA GLY A 189 -11.65 -0.65 -31.89
C GLY A 189 -10.98 -0.01 -33.09
N GLN A 190 -9.65 0.05 -33.03
CA GLN A 190 -8.85 0.21 -34.23
C GLN A 190 -8.90 -1.18 -34.85
N GLU A 191 -9.71 -1.31 -35.90
CA GLU A 191 -9.75 -2.51 -36.74
C GLU A 191 -8.33 -2.75 -37.28
N ASP A 192 -7.55 -3.56 -36.57
CA ASP A 192 -6.31 -4.14 -37.09
C ASP A 192 -6.73 -5.22 -38.11
N THR A 193 -7.09 -4.75 -39.31
CA THR A 193 -7.33 -5.56 -40.50
C THR A 193 -5.99 -6.04 -41.07
N ASP A 194 -5.18 -6.75 -40.29
CA ASP A 194 -3.90 -7.32 -40.75
C ASP A 194 -3.61 -8.68 -40.09
N ILE A 195 -4.65 -9.48 -39.82
CA ILE A 195 -4.44 -10.94 -39.73
C ILE A 195 -4.34 -11.45 -41.16
N ASN A 196 -3.12 -11.40 -41.67
CA ASN A 196 -2.68 -12.11 -42.85
C ASN A 196 -2.78 -13.62 -42.54
N THR A 197 -4.00 -14.18 -42.64
CA THR A 197 -4.20 -15.62 -42.67
C THR A 197 -3.62 -16.10 -44.00
N GLY A 198 -2.34 -16.47 -43.99
CA GLY A 198 -1.73 -17.31 -45.01
C GLY A 198 -2.41 -18.67 -45.04
N LEU A 199 -3.62 -18.71 -45.61
CA LEU A 199 -4.24 -19.93 -46.11
C LEU A 199 -3.54 -20.23 -47.44
N GLY A 200 -2.49 -21.04 -47.35
CA GLY A 200 -1.89 -21.68 -48.51
C GLY A 200 -2.98 -22.47 -49.25
N THR A 201 -3.35 -21.98 -50.42
CA THR A 201 -4.08 -22.73 -51.42
C THR A 201 -3.17 -23.86 -51.91
N GLY A 202 -3.34 -25.04 -51.33
CA GLY A 202 -2.89 -26.27 -51.96
C GLY A 202 -3.74 -26.52 -53.20
N GLU A 203 -3.24 -26.13 -54.37
CA GLU A 203 -3.66 -26.70 -55.64
C GLU A 203 -3.28 -28.18 -55.62
N VAL A 204 -4.30 -29.03 -55.73
CA VAL A 204 -4.15 -30.41 -56.20
C VAL A 204 -4.47 -30.37 -57.70
N ILE A 205 -3.43 -30.56 -58.53
CA ILE A 205 -3.54 -31.11 -59.88
C ILE A 205 -2.70 -32.39 -59.89
#